data_AF-F9LVS1-F1
#
_entry.id   AF-F9LVS1-F1
#
_cell.length_a   1.000
_cell.length_b   1.000
_cell.length_c   1.000
_cell.angle_alpha   90.00
_cell.angle_beta   90.00
_cell.angle_gamma   90.00
#
_symmetry.space_group_name_H-M   'P 1'
#
loop_
_entity.id
_entity.type
_entity.pdbx_description
1 polymer ?
#
loop_
_entity_poly.entity_id
_entity_poly.type
_entity_poly.pdbx_seq_one_letter_code
_entity_poly.pdbx_strand_id
1 'polypeptide(L)'
;MRFRKEKPDYNCRQYGFYTTDQLVLKDCFLRQVDLMINFDFIYDLVEDTYRPTTGRPNLNSILLVKIPLIQCFCSIRFMRPIIKEMEVNLAYRWFLDFTLDDKVPHFITYGKNDGRCFRDKKLISEVFSRLLNQALCAGLIEPIELRPAKVIESIRVIPKYVSPVPYYLFVQKVKTSKM
;
A
#
# COMPACT_ATOMS: atom_id res chain seq x y z
N MET A 1 -2.53 -50.62 -2.19
CA MET A 1 -1.87 -49.41 -2.77
C MET A 1 -0.66 -49.05 -1.93
N ARG A 2 0.56 -49.15 -2.49
CA ARG A 2 1.78 -48.64 -1.82
C ARG A 2 1.92 -47.15 -2.17
N PHE A 3 1.79 -46.27 -1.17
CA PHE A 3 2.11 -44.85 -1.33
C PHE A 3 3.61 -44.71 -1.62
N ARG A 4 3.97 -44.19 -2.79
CA ARG A 4 5.35 -43.92 -3.18
C ARG A 4 5.90 -42.82 -2.26
N LYS A 5 6.80 -43.18 -1.34
CA LYS A 5 7.50 -42.25 -0.42
C LYS A 5 8.73 -41.59 -1.10
N GLU A 6 8.62 -41.17 -2.35
CA GLU A 6 9.67 -40.35 -2.95
C GLU A 6 9.44 -38.90 -2.49
N LYS A 7 10.40 -38.33 -1.75
CA LYS A 7 10.41 -36.89 -1.51
C LYS A 7 10.80 -36.22 -2.82
N PRO A 8 9.89 -35.44 -3.47
CA PRO A 8 10.29 -34.65 -4.62
C PRO A 8 11.43 -33.70 -4.20
N ASP A 9 12.46 -33.62 -5.05
CA ASP A 9 13.57 -32.70 -4.87
C ASP A 9 13.08 -31.28 -5.21
N TYR A 10 12.41 -30.64 -4.24
CA TYR A 10 12.04 -29.23 -4.33
C TYR A 10 13.33 -28.40 -4.25
N ASN A 11 13.90 -28.15 -5.42
CA ASN A 11 15.19 -27.50 -5.53
C ASN A 11 15.01 -25.98 -5.38
N CYS A 12 15.09 -25.47 -4.14
CA CYS A 12 14.96 -24.04 -3.83
C CYS A 12 16.10 -23.17 -4.42
N ARG A 13 16.98 -23.74 -5.26
CA ARG A 13 18.15 -23.12 -5.88
C ARG A 13 18.07 -23.19 -7.41
N GLN A 14 16.88 -22.94 -7.96
CA GLN A 14 16.66 -22.88 -9.41
C GLN A 14 16.87 -21.45 -9.93
N TYR A 15 17.42 -21.33 -11.13
CA TYR A 15 17.51 -20.08 -11.88
C TYR A 15 16.45 -20.09 -12.98
N GLY A 16 15.75 -18.96 -13.15
CA GLY A 16 14.79 -18.79 -14.24
C GLY A 16 14.61 -17.32 -14.58
N PHE A 17 14.27 -17.05 -15.83
CA PHE A 17 13.98 -15.70 -16.31
C PHE A 17 12.47 -15.46 -16.16
N TYR A 18 12.11 -14.58 -15.24
CA TYR A 18 10.72 -14.21 -14.97
C TYR A 18 10.59 -12.70 -14.93
N THR A 19 9.42 -12.21 -15.34
CA THR A 19 9.03 -10.82 -15.05
C THR A 19 8.34 -10.76 -13.69
N THR A 20 8.44 -9.63 -12.99
CA THR A 20 7.72 -9.41 -11.72
C THR A 20 6.21 -9.62 -11.90
N ASP A 21 5.69 -9.26 -13.08
CA ASP A 21 4.29 -9.46 -13.45
C ASP A 21 3.90 -10.95 -13.49
N GLN A 22 4.73 -11.81 -14.06
CA GLN A 22 4.46 -13.26 -14.11
C GLN A 22 4.49 -13.92 -12.72
N LEU A 23 5.26 -13.37 -11.78
CA LEU A 23 5.41 -13.93 -10.44
C LEU A 23 4.24 -13.58 -9.51
N VAL A 24 3.46 -12.55 -9.83
CA VAL A 24 2.31 -12.13 -9.04
C VAL A 24 1.03 -12.66 -9.66
N LEU A 25 0.26 -13.40 -8.86
CA LEU A 25 -1.04 -13.97 -9.25
C LEU A 25 -1.94 -12.92 -9.92
N LYS A 26 -2.58 -13.31 -11.02
CA LYS A 26 -3.42 -12.41 -11.84
C LYS A 26 -4.66 -11.91 -11.11
N ASP A 27 -5.21 -12.73 -10.24
CA ASP A 27 -6.37 -12.47 -9.38
C ASP A 27 -6.00 -11.83 -8.04
N CYS A 28 -4.74 -11.40 -7.87
CA CYS A 28 -4.32 -10.68 -6.67
C CYS A 28 -5.13 -9.39 -6.49
N PHE A 29 -5.69 -9.19 -5.30
CA PHE A 29 -6.47 -7.99 -4.95
C PHE A 29 -5.73 -6.68 -5.26
N LEU A 30 -4.42 -6.61 -5.01
CA LEU A 30 -3.64 -5.40 -5.27
C LEU A 30 -3.58 -5.04 -6.77
N ARG A 31 -3.71 -6.02 -7.68
CA ARG A 31 -3.86 -5.75 -9.12
C ARG A 31 -5.20 -5.10 -9.43
N GLN A 32 -6.27 -5.56 -8.79
CA GLN A 32 -7.59 -4.94 -8.96
C GLN A 32 -7.57 -3.49 -8.46
N VAL A 33 -6.92 -3.24 -7.33
CA VAL A 33 -6.77 -1.87 -6.81
C VAL A 33 -5.99 -0.98 -7.78
N ASP A 34 -4.85 -1.46 -8.28
CA ASP A 34 -4.00 -0.68 -9.20
C ASP A 34 -4.70 -0.36 -10.53
N LEU A 35 -5.56 -1.26 -11.02
CA LEU A 35 -6.38 -1.04 -12.21
C LEU A 35 -7.53 -0.06 -12.00
N MET A 36 -8.09 -0.01 -10.79
CA MET A 36 -9.31 0.74 -10.48
C MET A 36 -9.04 2.13 -9.92
N ILE A 37 -7.87 2.33 -9.32
CA ILE A 37 -7.48 3.59 -8.67
C ILE A 37 -6.39 4.25 -9.50
N ASN A 38 -6.68 5.46 -9.98
CA ASN A 38 -5.68 6.31 -10.59
C ASN A 38 -4.91 7.06 -9.49
N PHE A 39 -3.60 6.88 -9.42
CA PHE A 39 -2.71 7.53 -8.46
C PHE A 39 -2.02 8.79 -8.99
N ASP A 40 -2.07 9.08 -10.29
CA ASP A 40 -1.29 10.14 -10.93
C ASP A 40 -1.67 11.54 -10.42
N PHE A 41 -2.94 11.73 -10.04
CA PHE A 41 -3.43 12.99 -9.46
C PHE A 41 -2.67 13.40 -8.19
N ILE A 42 -1.95 12.47 -7.53
CA ILE A 42 -1.15 12.75 -6.35
C ILE A 42 0.00 13.69 -6.71
N TYR A 43 0.62 13.55 -7.89
CA TYR A 43 1.72 14.42 -8.29
C TYR A 43 1.27 15.89 -8.37
N ASP A 44 0.11 16.14 -8.97
CA ASP A 44 -0.47 17.49 -9.07
C ASP A 44 -0.76 18.08 -7.67
N LEU A 45 -1.26 17.25 -6.74
CA LEU A 45 -1.61 17.71 -5.40
C LEU A 45 -0.38 18.02 -4.54
N VAL A 46 0.70 17.27 -4.70
CA VAL A 46 1.90 17.41 -3.87
C VAL A 46 2.96 18.32 -4.51
N GLU A 47 2.74 18.85 -5.71
CA GLU A 47 3.71 19.67 -6.45
C GLU A 47 4.31 20.78 -5.58
N ASP A 48 3.47 21.51 -4.85
CA ASP A 48 3.88 22.62 -3.98
C ASP A 48 4.72 22.18 -2.77
N THR A 49 4.48 20.98 -2.25
CA THR A 49 5.20 20.44 -1.07
C THR A 49 6.40 19.59 -1.46
N TYR A 50 6.41 19.09 -2.68
CA TYR A 50 7.43 18.24 -3.25
C TYR A 50 8.55 19.08 -3.87
N ARG A 51 9.37 19.68 -3.00
CA ARG A 51 10.54 20.44 -3.47
C ARG A 51 11.60 19.48 -4.05
N PRO A 52 12.06 19.66 -5.30
CA PRO A 52 13.21 18.95 -5.81
C PRO A 52 14.43 19.33 -4.95
N THR A 53 14.93 18.41 -4.14
CA THR A 53 16.12 18.67 -3.32
C THR A 53 17.37 18.51 -4.17
N THR A 54 18.28 19.47 -4.08
CA THR A 54 19.67 19.34 -4.54
C THR A 54 20.37 18.29 -3.68
N GLY A 55 20.29 17.01 -4.03
CA GLY A 55 20.85 15.91 -3.23
C GLY A 55 20.17 14.56 -3.46
N ARG A 56 19.99 13.77 -2.38
CA ARG A 56 19.37 12.44 -2.46
C ARG A 56 17.95 12.56 -3.04
N PRO A 57 17.57 11.71 -4.00
CA PRO A 57 16.23 11.73 -4.56
C PRO A 57 15.22 11.48 -3.44
N ASN A 58 14.17 12.30 -3.42
CA ASN A 58 13.04 12.09 -2.54
C ASN A 58 12.33 10.79 -2.92
N LEU A 59 11.68 10.16 -1.95
CA LEU A 59 10.86 8.99 -2.23
C LEU A 59 9.69 9.40 -3.14
N ASN A 60 9.23 8.49 -4.00
CA ASN A 60 8.10 8.76 -4.89
C ASN A 60 6.83 9.07 -4.05
N SER A 61 6.13 10.15 -4.38
CA SER A 61 4.90 10.58 -3.71
C SER A 61 3.77 9.56 -3.80
N ILE A 62 3.64 8.84 -4.92
CA ILE A 62 2.68 7.74 -5.07
C ILE A 62 3.00 6.63 -4.08
N LEU A 63 4.28 6.27 -3.92
CA LEU A 63 4.71 5.23 -2.99
C LEU A 63 4.39 5.60 -1.53
N LEU A 64 4.55 6.88 -1.17
CA LEU A 64 4.18 7.39 0.16
C LEU A 64 2.69 7.16 0.47
N VAL A 65 1.83 7.08 -0.54
CA VAL A 65 0.39 6.80 -0.41
C VAL A 65 0.09 5.30 -0.54
N LYS A 66 0.71 4.60 -1.49
CA LYS A 66 0.49 3.17 -1.73
C LYS A 66 0.95 2.28 -0.55
N ILE A 67 2.05 2.60 0.14
CA ILE A 67 2.52 1.81 1.30
C ILE A 67 1.45 1.75 2.41
N PRO A 68 0.89 2.88 2.87
CA PRO A 68 -0.20 2.85 3.83
C PRO A 68 -1.49 2.18 3.33
N LEU A 69 -1.77 2.21 2.02
CA LEU A 69 -2.90 1.46 1.46
C LEU A 69 -2.70 -0.05 1.60
N ILE A 70 -1.51 -0.58 1.30
CA ILE A 70 -1.20 -2.00 1.58
C ILE A 70 -1.40 -2.29 3.07
N GLN A 71 -0.91 -1.40 3.93
CA GLN A 71 -1.08 -1.54 5.38
C GLN A 71 -2.56 -1.68 5.77
N CYS A 72 -3.45 -0.88 5.18
CA CYS A 72 -4.90 -0.98 5.36
C CYS A 72 -5.47 -2.30 4.85
N PHE A 73 -5.26 -2.63 3.57
CA PHE A 73 -5.86 -3.79 2.93
C PHE A 73 -5.42 -5.10 3.59
N CYS A 74 -4.16 -5.16 4.02
CA CYS A 74 -3.56 -6.33 4.64
C CYS A 74 -3.68 -6.33 6.17
N SER A 75 -4.38 -5.36 6.76
CA SER A 75 -4.59 -5.24 8.21
C SER A 75 -3.30 -5.26 9.05
N ILE A 76 -2.24 -4.62 8.56
CA ILE A 76 -0.95 -4.53 9.25
C ILE A 76 -0.96 -3.30 10.17
N ARG A 77 -0.60 -3.46 11.45
CA ARG A 77 -0.73 -2.34 12.41
C ARG A 77 0.43 -1.32 12.35
N PHE A 78 1.61 -1.76 11.95
CA PHE A 78 2.83 -0.96 12.13
C PHE A 78 3.66 -0.86 10.86
N MET A 79 4.37 0.25 10.73
CA MET A 79 5.15 0.56 9.53
C MET A 79 6.42 -0.30 9.37
N ARG A 80 7.01 -0.76 10.48
CA ARG A 80 8.21 -1.62 10.42
C ARG A 80 7.91 -3.02 9.85
N PRO A 81 6.85 -3.73 10.28
CA PRO A 81 6.41 -4.96 9.63
C PRO A 81 6.16 -4.83 8.14
N ILE A 82 5.42 -3.81 7.68
CA ILE A 82 5.15 -3.65 6.24
C ILE A 82 6.43 -3.45 5.44
N ILE A 83 7.41 -2.70 5.96
CA ILE A 83 8.71 -2.53 5.31
C ILE A 83 9.46 -3.87 5.19
N LYS A 84 9.40 -4.73 6.21
CA LYS A 84 9.96 -6.09 6.11
C LYS A 84 9.19 -6.96 5.14
N GLU A 85 7.86 -6.88 5.12
CA GLU A 85 7.04 -7.60 4.17
C GLU A 85 7.35 -7.19 2.73
N MET A 86 7.60 -5.92 2.46
CA MET A 86 8.04 -5.46 1.13
C MET A 86 9.36 -6.10 0.68
N GLU A 87 10.23 -6.53 1.60
CA GLU A 87 11.49 -7.22 1.27
C GLU A 87 11.26 -8.63 0.70
N VAL A 88 10.12 -9.27 1.00
CA VAL A 88 9.85 -10.67 0.67
C VAL A 88 8.58 -10.89 -0.17
N ASN A 89 7.62 -9.97 -0.08
CA ASN A 89 6.31 -10.11 -0.70
C ASN A 89 6.30 -9.50 -2.11
N LEU A 90 6.25 -10.39 -3.10
CA LEU A 90 6.27 -10.03 -4.51
C LEU A 90 5.05 -9.20 -4.93
N ALA A 91 3.87 -9.46 -4.36
CA ALA A 91 2.67 -8.68 -4.68
C ALA A 91 2.78 -7.24 -4.18
N TYR A 92 3.40 -7.03 -3.02
CA TYR A 92 3.63 -5.68 -2.48
C TYR A 92 4.65 -4.93 -3.32
N ARG A 93 5.73 -5.60 -3.73
CA ARG A 93 6.70 -5.01 -4.67
C ARG A 93 6.06 -4.62 -5.98
N TRP A 94 5.29 -5.53 -6.58
CA TRP A 94 4.58 -5.29 -7.84
C TRP A 94 3.64 -4.08 -7.72
N PHE A 95 2.83 -4.00 -6.66
CA PHE A 95 1.91 -2.87 -6.46
C PHE A 95 2.64 -1.53 -6.26
N LEU A 96 3.85 -1.56 -5.70
CA LEU A 96 4.67 -0.37 -5.45
C LEU A 96 5.63 -0.05 -6.60
N ASP A 97 5.51 -0.75 -7.73
CA ASP A 97 6.38 -0.60 -8.89
C ASP A 97 7.88 -0.86 -8.59
N PHE A 98 8.15 -1.73 -7.62
CA PHE A 98 9.50 -2.19 -7.30
C PHE A 98 9.90 -3.40 -8.14
N THR A 99 11.11 -3.35 -8.67
CA THR A 99 11.81 -4.52 -9.18
C THR A 99 12.28 -5.43 -8.04
N LEU A 100 12.71 -6.64 -8.38
CA LEU A 100 13.24 -7.60 -7.40
C LEU A 100 14.54 -7.10 -6.74
N ASP A 101 15.34 -6.34 -7.48
CA ASP A 101 16.64 -5.82 -7.05
C ASP A 101 16.53 -4.47 -6.31
N ASP A 102 15.39 -3.79 -6.42
CA ASP A 102 15.21 -2.50 -5.78
C ASP A 102 15.29 -2.59 -4.26
N LYS A 103 16.00 -1.62 -3.67
CA LYS A 103 16.12 -1.49 -2.23
C LYS A 103 14.86 -0.87 -1.65
N VAL A 104 14.23 -1.60 -0.75
CA VAL A 104 13.11 -1.11 0.06
C VAL A 104 13.59 0.06 0.95
N PRO A 105 12.86 1.18 1.01
CA PRO A 105 13.22 2.30 1.87
C PRO A 105 13.16 1.92 3.34
N HIS A 106 14.18 2.33 4.10
CA HIS A 106 14.19 2.17 5.55
C HIS A 106 13.07 2.99 6.21
N PHE A 107 12.51 2.50 7.33
CA PHE A 107 11.33 3.13 7.98
C PHE A 107 11.52 4.59 8.38
N ILE A 108 12.74 4.98 8.77
CA ILE A 108 13.08 6.37 9.07
C ILE A 108 13.03 7.23 7.80
N THR A 109 13.51 6.69 6.68
CA THR A 109 13.50 7.37 5.39
C THR A 109 12.07 7.61 4.93
N TYR A 110 11.22 6.59 5.02
CA TYR A 110 9.79 6.73 4.77
C TYR A 110 9.18 7.83 5.64
N GLY A 111 9.32 7.74 6.97
CA GLY A 111 8.69 8.70 7.89
C GLY A 111 9.16 10.15 7.70
N LYS A 112 10.42 10.35 7.28
CA LYS A 112 10.93 11.69 6.94
C LYS A 112 10.36 12.24 5.65
N ASN A 113 10.16 11.42 4.62
CA ASN A 113 9.58 11.85 3.33
C ASN A 113 8.08 12.12 3.48
N ASP A 114 7.39 11.20 4.14
CA ASP A 114 5.97 11.30 4.47
C ASP A 114 5.66 12.61 5.25
N GLY A 115 6.34 12.84 6.38
CA GLY A 115 6.12 14.05 7.18
C GLY A 115 6.57 15.36 6.52
N ARG A 116 7.30 15.30 5.40
CA ARG A 116 7.64 16.48 4.58
C ARG A 116 6.56 16.74 3.53
N CYS A 117 6.24 15.71 2.74
CA CYS A 117 5.29 15.77 1.63
C CYS A 117 3.86 16.03 2.13
N PHE A 118 3.49 15.38 3.23
CA PHE A 118 2.15 15.36 3.78
C PHE A 118 2.07 16.07 5.14
N ARG A 119 2.77 17.20 5.28
CA ARG A 119 2.70 18.01 6.51
C ARG A 119 1.33 18.70 6.67
N ASP A 120 0.75 19.15 5.56
CA ASP A 120 -0.55 19.79 5.56
C ASP A 120 -1.66 18.74 5.67
N LYS A 121 -2.47 18.87 6.72
CA LYS A 121 -3.63 18.00 6.96
C LYS A 121 -4.69 18.14 5.88
N LYS A 122 -4.83 19.34 5.28
CA LYS A 122 -5.79 19.56 4.19
C LYS A 122 -5.39 18.78 2.95
N LEU A 123 -4.11 18.80 2.60
CA LEU A 123 -3.55 18.04 1.48
C LEU A 123 -3.79 16.53 1.66
N ILE A 124 -3.48 16.00 2.84
CA ILE A 124 -3.76 14.59 3.16
C ILE A 124 -5.25 14.28 3.00
N SER A 125 -6.12 15.10 3.59
CA SER A 125 -7.56 14.89 3.51
C SER A 125 -8.05 14.86 2.07
N GLU A 126 -7.55 15.76 1.22
CA GLU A 126 -7.92 15.81 -0.20
C GLU A 126 -7.48 14.55 -0.95
N VAL A 127 -6.24 14.10 -0.74
CA VAL A 127 -5.73 12.85 -1.33
C VAL A 127 -6.60 11.67 -0.91
N PHE A 128 -6.91 11.53 0.38
CA PHE A 128 -7.74 10.43 0.88
C PHE A 128 -9.18 10.52 0.37
N SER A 129 -9.77 11.70 0.34
CA SER A 129 -11.13 11.89 -0.17
C SER A 129 -11.25 11.46 -1.63
N ARG A 130 -10.26 11.77 -2.47
CA ARG A 130 -10.23 11.33 -3.87
C ARG A 130 -10.02 9.82 -4.02
N LEU A 131 -9.08 9.24 -3.28
CA LEU A 131 -8.86 7.78 -3.29
C LEU A 131 -10.11 7.02 -2.87
N LEU A 132 -10.76 7.48 -1.80
CA LEU A 132 -11.97 6.87 -1.29
C LEU A 132 -13.11 6.98 -2.32
N ASN A 133 -13.27 8.14 -2.95
CA ASN A 133 -14.27 8.33 -3.98
C ASN A 133 -14.06 7.37 -5.17
N GLN A 134 -12.83 7.26 -5.67
CA GLN A 134 -12.50 6.31 -6.73
C GLN A 134 -12.80 4.86 -6.31
N ALA A 135 -12.42 4.47 -5.09
CA ALA A 135 -12.66 3.14 -4.58
C ALA A 135 -14.14 2.81 -4.41
N LEU A 136 -14.97 3.77 -3.98
CA LEU A 136 -16.43 3.64 -3.93
C LEU A 136 -17.03 3.48 -5.33
N CYS A 137 -16.62 4.33 -6.27
CA CYS A 137 -17.10 4.26 -7.66
C CYS A 137 -16.70 2.94 -8.34
N ALA A 138 -15.54 2.40 -8.00
CA ALA A 138 -15.07 1.10 -8.47
C ALA A 138 -15.72 -0.10 -7.75
N GLY A 139 -16.54 0.12 -6.72
CA GLY A 139 -17.16 -0.94 -5.94
C GLY A 139 -16.18 -1.74 -5.06
N LEU A 140 -15.01 -1.17 -4.77
CA LEU A 140 -14.01 -1.78 -3.87
C LEU A 140 -14.42 -1.65 -2.39
N ILE A 141 -15.31 -0.70 -2.06
CA ILE A 141 -15.76 -0.39 -0.70
C ILE A 141 -17.29 -0.20 -0.72
N GLU A 142 -17.98 -0.70 0.30
CA GLU A 142 -19.42 -0.47 0.48
C GLU A 142 -19.70 0.80 1.32
N PRO A 143 -20.73 1.62 0.99
CA PRO A 143 -21.05 2.86 1.71
C PRO A 143 -21.34 2.70 3.22
N ILE A 144 -21.76 1.51 3.67
CA ILE A 144 -22.05 1.19 5.07
C ILE A 144 -20.78 1.29 5.95
N GLU A 145 -19.60 1.11 5.34
CA GLU A 145 -18.32 1.20 6.05
C GLU A 145 -17.93 2.65 6.38
N LEU A 146 -18.56 3.66 5.76
CA LEU A 146 -18.28 5.09 5.93
C LEU A 146 -19.11 5.77 7.01
N ARG A 147 -19.17 5.18 8.22
CA ARG A 147 -19.87 5.84 9.34
C ARG A 147 -19.09 7.07 9.85
N PRO A 148 -19.66 8.29 9.79
CA PRO A 148 -18.94 9.53 10.12
C PRO A 148 -18.44 9.60 11.57
N ALA A 149 -19.12 8.95 12.52
CA ALA A 149 -18.70 8.91 13.92
C ALA A 149 -17.33 8.20 14.13
N LYS A 150 -17.06 7.12 13.38
CA LYS A 150 -15.77 6.42 13.48
C LYS A 150 -14.63 7.19 12.79
N VAL A 151 -14.93 7.93 11.72
CA VAL A 151 -13.98 8.84 11.02
C VAL A 151 -13.53 9.96 11.95
N ILE A 152 -14.45 10.53 12.74
CA ILE A 152 -14.16 11.66 13.62
C ILE A 152 -13.43 11.21 14.91
N GLU A 153 -13.78 10.06 15.49
CA GLU A 153 -13.09 9.53 16.68
C GLU A 153 -11.64 9.13 16.38
N SER A 154 -11.38 8.57 15.20
CA SER A 154 -10.04 8.17 14.77
C SER A 154 -9.11 9.36 14.47
N ILE A 155 -9.67 10.55 14.18
CA ILE A 155 -8.93 11.82 14.08
C ILE A 155 -8.54 12.36 15.46
N ARG A 156 -9.31 12.09 16.52
CA ARG A 156 -9.06 12.59 17.90
C ARG A 156 -7.98 11.82 18.67
N VAL A 157 -7.68 10.57 18.31
CA VAL A 157 -6.87 9.64 19.14
C VAL A 157 -5.36 9.62 18.79
N ILE A 158 -4.86 10.45 17.86
CA ILE A 158 -3.48 10.32 17.34
C ILE A 158 -2.42 10.93 18.31
N PRO A 159 -1.48 10.14 18.87
CA PRO A 159 -0.31 10.67 19.57
C PRO A 159 0.72 11.25 18.57
N LYS A 160 1.43 12.30 18.99
CA LYS A 160 2.30 13.23 18.21
C LYS A 160 3.40 12.65 17.30
N TYR A 161 3.47 11.34 17.05
CA TYR A 161 4.55 10.69 16.27
C TYR A 161 4.07 9.56 15.36
N VAL A 162 2.98 9.72 14.62
CA VAL A 162 2.68 8.88 13.43
C VAL A 162 1.92 9.72 12.41
N SER A 163 2.31 9.58 11.14
CA SER A 163 1.67 10.14 9.96
C SER A 163 0.13 10.06 10.00
N PRO A 164 -0.61 11.06 9.49
CA PRO A 164 -2.00 11.27 9.83
C PRO A 164 -2.90 10.45 8.91
N VAL A 165 -3.30 9.24 9.31
CA VAL A 165 -4.44 8.59 8.67
C VAL A 165 -5.19 7.71 9.67
N PRO A 166 -6.53 7.79 9.72
CA PRO A 166 -7.33 6.81 10.42
C PRO A 166 -7.44 5.50 9.60
N TYR A 167 -6.37 4.70 9.63
CA TYR A 167 -6.25 3.41 8.93
C TYR A 167 -7.27 2.32 9.39
N TYR A 168 -8.01 2.56 10.48
CA TYR A 168 -8.95 1.57 11.06
C TYR A 168 -10.35 1.56 10.42
N LEU A 169 -10.61 2.43 9.44
CA LEU A 169 -11.91 2.53 8.79
C LEU A 169 -12.03 1.80 7.46
N PHE A 170 -10.90 1.30 6.93
CA PHE A 170 -10.89 0.52 5.70
C PHE A 170 -11.19 -0.98 5.92
N VAL A 171 -11.37 -1.41 7.17
CA VAL A 171 -11.58 -2.82 7.48
C VAL A 171 -13.01 -3.01 7.93
N GLN A 172 -13.96 -3.33 7.03
CA GLN A 172 -15.20 -4.01 7.41
C GLN A 172 -15.90 -5.00 6.44
N LYS A 173 -15.29 -5.53 5.36
CA LYS A 173 -15.41 -6.94 4.85
C LYS A 173 -15.12 -6.99 3.35
N VAL A 174 -13.91 -7.43 2.99
CA VAL A 174 -13.67 -8.05 1.66
C VAL A 174 -13.45 -9.54 1.88
N LYS A 175 -14.49 -10.24 2.35
CA LYS A 175 -14.62 -11.71 2.28
C LYS A 175 -16.11 -12.08 2.29
N THR A 176 -16.66 -12.31 1.09
CA THR A 176 -17.23 -13.58 0.59
C THR A 176 -18.35 -13.33 -0.43
N SER A 177 -18.03 -13.51 -1.71
CA SER A 177 -18.96 -13.83 -2.80
C SER A 177 -18.07 -14.46 -3.89
N LYS A 178 -18.07 -15.75 -4.24
CA LYS A 178 -18.92 -16.92 -4.00
C LYS A 178 -18.03 -18.17 -4.04
N MET A 179 -18.34 -19.17 -3.21
CA MET A 179 -18.66 -20.54 -3.63
C MET A 179 -19.69 -21.07 -2.64
#